data_AF-A0A1F3T7A6-F1
#
_entry.id   AF-A0A1F3T7A6-F1
#
_cell.length_a   1.000
_cell.length_b   1.000
_cell.length_c   1.000
_cell.angle_alpha   90.00
_cell.angle_beta   90.00
_cell.angle_gamma   90.00
#
_symmetry.space_group_name_H-M   'P 1'
#
loop_
_entity.id
_entity.type
_entity.pdbx_description
1 polymer ?
#
loop_
_entity_poly.entity_id
_entity_poly.type
_entity_poly.pdbx_seq_one_letter_code
_entity_poly.pdbx_strand_id
1 'polypeptide(L)'
;MNKKNWGMWITQIQKPLKDDTLFKVYTSLKIISIPLMTLGILASMLWIILSLNLVFFSANGFVQVSGLEDTFYEHLSQILFSNLKWGLLALAIMAILGWYVSILILRPFKLIGEYCDQVSKGEKPEYNQDLFTDVRLLTSFCDYFFNYMENALKNSSFTPMDILKKYQKIHAPVFEKLFFIQFFLLILGASVAVGVGIYYLTVEVYMDLITLSIQALKSEPVGMYFFSEQKEIFLQIVSIVMVIYLILNFFLCMHFHTLISGPAFAVFSTMRAFLKGNFDSRIHVIGSRYLRDYIIKINKYLDYIQKNVEIHKCKE
;
A
#
# COMPACT_ATOMS: atom_id res chain seq x y z
N MET A 1 32.18 27.25 15.13
CA MET A 1 31.43 26.33 14.24
C MET A 1 31.03 27.07 12.97
N ASN A 2 31.44 26.57 11.80
CA ASN A 2 31.50 27.33 10.55
C ASN A 2 30.15 27.29 9.79
N LYS A 3 29.57 28.46 9.46
CA LYS A 3 28.28 28.60 8.71
C LYS A 3 28.28 27.85 7.36
N LYS A 4 29.46 27.53 6.82
CA LYS A 4 29.65 26.78 5.57
C LYS A 4 29.15 25.32 5.61
N ASN A 5 29.13 24.67 6.78
CA ASN A 5 28.67 23.28 6.87
C ASN A 5 27.14 23.16 6.82
N TRP A 6 26.38 24.16 7.27
CA TRP A 6 24.91 24.13 7.23
C TRP A 6 24.36 24.15 5.81
N GLY A 7 25.01 24.91 4.90
CA GLY A 7 24.59 24.96 3.49
C GLY A 7 24.77 23.64 2.73
N MET A 8 25.73 22.80 3.13
CA MET A 8 25.95 21.48 2.51
C MET A 8 24.90 20.45 2.95
N TRP A 9 24.45 20.50 4.20
CA TRP A 9 23.36 19.65 4.69
C TRP A 9 22.02 20.07 4.08
N ILE A 10 21.73 21.36 3.99
CA ILE A 10 20.48 21.86 3.38
C ILE A 10 20.43 21.51 1.88
N THR A 11 21.55 21.60 1.16
CA THR A 11 21.60 21.21 -0.27
C THR A 11 21.57 19.68 -0.49
N GLN A 12 22.04 18.87 0.45
CA GLN A 12 21.84 17.41 0.43
C GLN A 12 20.38 17.02 0.71
N ILE A 13 19.69 17.74 1.59
CA ILE A 13 18.25 17.58 1.85
C ILE A 13 17.40 18.05 0.65
N GLN A 14 17.92 18.98 -0.17
CA GLN A 14 17.26 19.49 -1.38
C GLN A 14 17.40 18.61 -2.62
N LYS A 15 18.16 17.51 -2.61
CA LYS A 15 18.09 16.57 -3.73
C LYS A 15 16.68 15.97 -3.74
N PRO A 16 15.90 16.12 -4.84
CA PRO A 16 14.59 15.50 -4.92
C PRO A 16 14.78 14.00 -4.68
N LEU A 17 14.04 13.47 -3.70
CA LEU A 17 13.98 12.03 -3.46
C LEU A 17 13.68 11.35 -4.79
N LYS A 18 14.38 10.25 -5.08
CA LYS A 18 14.11 9.44 -6.27
C LYS A 18 12.64 9.02 -6.28
N ASP A 19 12.02 9.01 -7.47
CA ASP A 19 10.61 8.64 -7.65
C ASP A 19 10.28 7.27 -7.05
N ASP A 20 11.24 6.34 -7.04
CA ASP A 20 11.11 5.03 -6.41
C ASP A 20 10.91 5.15 -4.89
N THR A 21 11.70 6.00 -4.23
CA THR A 21 11.72 6.16 -2.78
C THR A 21 10.49 6.91 -2.30
N LEU A 22 10.08 7.94 -3.05
CA LEU A 22 8.80 8.61 -2.82
C LEU A 22 7.64 7.62 -2.88
N PHE A 23 7.63 6.73 -3.87
CA PHE A 23 6.60 5.70 -3.99
C PHE A 23 6.55 4.77 -2.77
N LYS A 24 7.71 4.36 -2.22
CA LYS A 24 7.78 3.54 -1.00
C LYS A 24 7.17 4.28 0.19
N VAL A 25 7.57 5.53 0.41
CA VAL A 25 7.03 6.37 1.49
C VAL A 25 5.53 6.59 1.35
N TYR A 26 5.04 6.93 0.15
CA TYR A 26 3.60 7.12 -0.09
C TYR A 26 2.80 5.83 0.12
N THR A 27 3.37 4.66 -0.21
CA THR A 27 2.73 3.37 0.03
C THR A 27 2.60 3.09 1.52
N SER A 28 3.67 3.33 2.30
CA SER A 28 3.63 3.24 3.76
C SER A 28 2.61 4.19 4.38
N LEU A 29 2.56 5.45 3.93
CA LEU A 29 1.59 6.43 4.42
C LEU A 29 0.14 6.01 4.15
N LYS A 30 -0.16 5.43 2.98
CA LYS A 30 -1.50 4.92 2.66
C LYS A 30 -1.93 3.76 3.55
N ILE A 31 -1.00 2.87 3.93
CA ILE A 31 -1.29 1.78 4.87
C ILE A 31 -1.56 2.35 6.27
N ILE A 32 -0.76 3.33 6.71
CA ILE A 32 -0.88 3.96 8.03
C ILE A 32 -2.13 4.85 8.14
N SER A 33 -2.57 5.48 7.05
CA SER A 33 -3.69 6.42 7.11
C SER A 33 -5.00 5.76 7.52
N ILE A 34 -5.22 4.48 7.19
CA ILE A 34 -6.45 3.76 7.53
C ILE A 34 -6.62 3.59 9.06
N PRO A 35 -5.66 3.00 9.81
CA PRO A 35 -5.78 2.89 11.26
C PRO A 35 -5.82 4.26 11.95
N LEU A 36 -5.07 5.26 11.45
CA LEU A 36 -5.14 6.62 12.01
C LEU A 36 -6.51 7.27 11.83
N MET A 37 -7.10 7.14 10.64
CA MET A 37 -8.45 7.65 10.37
C MET A 37 -9.49 6.93 11.23
N THR A 38 -9.33 5.62 11.41
CA THR A 38 -10.21 4.80 12.25
C THR A 38 -10.13 5.22 13.72
N LEU A 39 -8.93 5.42 14.25
CA LEU A 39 -8.71 5.96 15.58
C LEU A 39 -9.31 7.37 15.72
N GLY A 40 -9.16 8.23 14.73
CA GLY A 40 -9.75 9.57 14.73
C GLY A 40 -11.28 9.56 14.80
N ILE A 41 -11.93 8.66 14.07
CA ILE A 41 -13.39 8.47 14.11
C ILE A 41 -13.81 7.97 15.49
N LEU A 42 -13.16 6.93 16.02
CA LEU A 42 -13.50 6.36 17.33
C LEU A 42 -13.25 7.34 18.48
N ALA A 43 -12.16 8.11 18.43
CA ALA A 43 -11.88 9.17 19.40
C ALA A 43 -12.97 10.25 19.38
N SER A 44 -13.45 10.62 18.18
CA SER A 44 -14.55 11.57 18.01
C SER A 44 -15.87 11.03 18.59
N MET A 45 -16.13 9.72 18.45
CA MET A 45 -17.30 9.07 19.07
C MET A 45 -17.21 9.02 20.59
N LEU A 46 -16.03 8.70 21.14
CA LEU A 46 -15.78 8.73 22.59
C LEU A 46 -16.01 10.14 23.16
N TRP A 47 -15.56 11.17 22.45
CA TRP A 47 -15.82 12.57 22.81
C TRP A 47 -17.32 12.90 22.87
N ILE A 48 -18.09 12.43 21.89
CA ILE A 48 -19.55 12.63 21.86
C ILE A 48 -20.21 11.95 23.06
N ILE A 49 -19.80 10.72 23.38
CA ILE A 49 -20.32 9.97 24.54
C ILE A 49 -20.00 10.68 25.85
N LEU A 50 -18.77 11.17 26.01
CA LEU A 50 -18.40 11.98 27.17
C LEU A 50 -19.32 13.20 27.30
N SER A 51 -19.49 13.94 26.21
CA SER A 51 -20.34 15.13 26.17
C SER A 51 -21.78 14.80 26.56
N LEU A 52 -22.32 13.68 26.06
CA LEU A 52 -23.65 13.20 26.40
C LEU A 52 -23.77 12.88 27.90
N ASN A 53 -22.75 12.24 28.47
CA ASN A 53 -22.74 11.90 29.89
C ASN A 53 -22.67 13.15 30.78
N LEU A 54 -21.85 14.14 30.42
CA LEU A 54 -21.79 15.43 31.13
C LEU A 54 -23.15 16.16 31.10
N VAL A 55 -23.84 16.15 29.95
CA VAL A 55 -25.19 16.72 29.84
C VAL A 55 -26.18 15.94 30.69
N PHE A 56 -26.13 14.61 30.68
CA PHE A 56 -26.99 13.77 31.53
C PHE A 56 -26.80 14.09 33.01
N PHE A 57 -25.56 14.25 33.48
CA PHE A 57 -25.28 14.61 34.86
C PHE A 57 -25.80 15.98 35.24
N SER A 58 -25.57 16.98 34.39
CA SER A 58 -26.05 18.36 34.59
C SER A 58 -27.59 18.41 34.67
N ALA A 59 -28.27 17.71 33.76
CA ALA A 59 -29.73 17.66 33.69
C ALA A 59 -30.38 17.02 34.93
N ASN A 60 -29.72 16.04 35.55
CA ASN A 60 -30.23 15.35 36.75
C ASN A 60 -29.78 16.02 38.06
N GLY A 61 -29.18 17.21 38.02
CA GLY A 61 -28.83 17.99 39.22
C GLY A 61 -27.59 17.49 39.96
N PHE A 62 -26.72 16.71 39.31
CA PHE A 62 -25.43 16.33 39.85
C PHE A 62 -24.44 17.51 39.70
N VAL A 63 -24.62 18.56 40.50
CA VAL A 63 -23.89 19.86 40.39
C VAL A 63 -22.40 19.75 40.76
N GLN A 64 -21.96 18.69 41.44
CA GLN A 64 -20.55 18.47 41.79
C GLN A 64 -19.68 17.92 40.63
N VAL A 65 -20.25 17.82 39.43
CA VAL A 65 -19.64 17.14 38.26
C VAL A 65 -18.65 18.02 37.49
N SER A 66 -18.43 19.27 37.89
CA SER A 66 -17.43 20.16 37.25
C SER A 66 -15.99 19.60 37.29
N GLY A 67 -15.67 18.71 38.25
CA GLY A 67 -14.38 18.00 38.29
C GLY A 67 -14.33 16.67 37.53
N LEU A 68 -15.47 16.18 37.04
CA LEU A 68 -15.57 14.87 36.36
C LEU A 68 -15.00 14.96 34.93
N GLU A 69 -15.20 16.10 34.27
CA GLU A 69 -14.57 16.39 32.98
C GLU A 69 -13.03 16.44 33.11
N ASP A 70 -12.51 17.16 34.11
CA ASP A 70 -11.06 17.22 34.37
C ASP A 70 -10.48 15.85 34.72
N THR A 71 -11.16 15.10 35.59
CA THR A 71 -10.77 13.72 35.97
C THR A 71 -10.77 12.81 34.74
N PHE A 72 -11.74 12.97 33.85
CA PHE A 72 -11.81 12.20 32.61
C PHE A 72 -10.66 12.55 31.66
N TYR A 73 -10.36 13.83 31.45
CA TYR A 73 -9.25 14.23 30.57
C TYR A 73 -7.91 13.78 31.12
N GLU A 74 -7.70 13.86 32.43
CA GLU A 74 -6.49 13.35 33.08
C GLU A 74 -6.35 11.84 32.87
N HIS A 75 -7.43 11.09 33.07
CA HIS A 75 -7.44 9.63 32.87
C HIS A 75 -7.23 9.24 31.40
N LEU A 76 -7.91 9.91 30.47
CA LEU A 76 -7.74 9.70 29.03
C LEU A 76 -6.30 9.99 28.60
N SER A 77 -5.74 11.10 29.08
CA SER A 77 -4.34 11.47 28.85
C SER A 77 -3.41 10.37 29.36
N GLN A 78 -3.66 9.84 30.56
CA GLN A 78 -2.88 8.74 31.12
C GLN A 78 -2.95 7.46 30.28
N ILE A 79 -4.14 7.05 29.81
CA ILE A 79 -4.29 5.88 28.92
C ILE A 79 -3.58 6.11 27.59
N LEU A 80 -3.70 7.31 27.01
CA LEU A 80 -3.04 7.64 25.76
C LEU A 80 -1.53 7.64 25.90
N PHE A 81 -0.98 8.24 26.97
CA PHE A 81 0.45 8.26 27.23
C PHE A 81 1.02 6.88 27.57
N SER A 82 0.27 6.06 28.32
CA SER A 82 0.70 4.69 28.65
C SER A 82 0.76 3.80 27.40
N ASN A 83 -0.20 3.97 26.48
CA ASN A 83 -0.29 3.21 25.23
C ASN A 83 0.47 3.85 24.05
N LEU A 84 0.97 5.08 24.19
CA LEU A 84 1.63 5.82 23.10
C LEU A 84 2.81 5.04 22.52
N LYS A 85 3.61 4.40 23.38
CA LYS A 85 4.77 3.59 22.93
C LYS A 85 4.33 2.42 22.05
N TRP A 86 3.28 1.72 22.44
CA TRP A 86 2.73 0.60 21.68
C TRP A 86 2.08 1.06 20.38
N GLY A 87 1.36 2.19 20.41
CA GLY A 87 0.80 2.83 19.22
C GLY A 87 1.88 3.21 18.20
N LEU A 88 2.94 3.90 18.64
CA LEU A 88 4.07 4.27 17.78
C LEU A 88 4.78 3.04 17.21
N LEU A 89 4.97 1.98 18.02
CA LEU A 89 5.55 0.73 17.55
C LEU A 89 4.68 0.08 16.47
N ALA A 90 3.37 0.01 16.67
CA ALA A 90 2.43 -0.53 15.69
C ALA A 90 2.46 0.27 14.38
N LEU A 91 2.49 1.61 14.46
CA LEU A 91 2.63 2.47 13.29
C LEU A 91 3.97 2.27 12.56
N ALA A 92 5.07 2.09 13.29
CA ALA A 92 6.37 1.80 12.71
C ALA A 92 6.38 0.44 11.97
N ILE A 93 5.79 -0.60 12.56
CA ILE A 93 5.64 -1.92 11.93
C ILE A 93 4.81 -1.79 10.64
N MET A 94 3.69 -1.07 10.67
CA MET A 94 2.86 -0.82 9.49
C MET A 94 3.61 -0.01 8.41
N ALA A 95 4.46 0.93 8.81
CA ALA A 95 5.31 1.69 7.89
C ALA A 95 6.30 0.78 7.17
N ILE A 96 6.97 -0.11 7.91
CA ILE A 96 7.91 -1.11 7.36
C ILE A 96 7.17 -2.07 6.44
N LEU A 97 5.97 -2.50 6.81
CA LEU A 97 5.13 -3.35 5.98
C LEU A 97 4.79 -2.69 4.65
N GLY A 98 4.39 -1.41 4.66
CA GLY A 98 4.13 -0.67 3.42
C GLY A 98 5.36 -0.46 2.57
N TRP A 99 6.52 -0.28 3.20
CA TRP A 99 7.79 -0.23 2.50
C TRP A 99 8.08 -1.57 1.83
N TYR A 100 7.87 -2.68 2.52
CA TYR A 100 8.02 -4.02 1.95
C TYR A 100 7.07 -4.28 0.78
N VAL A 101 5.78 -3.95 0.93
CA VAL A 101 4.77 -4.05 -0.15
C VAL A 101 5.19 -3.24 -1.37
N SER A 102 5.70 -2.03 -1.17
CA SER A 102 6.18 -1.20 -2.29
C SER A 102 7.37 -1.81 -3.02
N ILE A 103 8.28 -2.50 -2.32
CA ILE A 103 9.37 -3.26 -2.95
C ILE A 103 8.81 -4.39 -3.79
N LEU A 104 7.83 -5.14 -3.27
CA LEU A 104 7.18 -6.22 -4.00
C LEU A 104 6.53 -5.71 -5.30
N ILE A 105 5.86 -4.55 -5.25
CA ILE A 105 5.26 -3.91 -6.43
C ILE A 105 6.32 -3.55 -7.49
N LEU A 106 7.47 -3.02 -7.07
CA LEU A 106 8.54 -2.58 -7.97
C LEU A 106 9.37 -3.73 -8.53
N ARG A 107 9.47 -4.85 -7.79
CA ARG A 107 10.37 -5.97 -8.06
C ARG A 107 10.32 -6.51 -9.49
N PRO A 108 9.17 -6.89 -10.08
CA PRO A 108 9.14 -7.47 -11.42
C PRO A 108 9.69 -6.50 -12.48
N PHE A 109 9.35 -5.22 -12.38
CA PHE A 109 9.84 -4.19 -13.30
C PHE A 109 11.34 -3.94 -13.15
N LYS A 110 11.83 -3.98 -11.90
CA LYS A 110 13.25 -3.86 -11.60
C LYS A 110 14.05 -5.00 -12.26
N LEU A 111 13.62 -6.25 -12.09
CA LEU A 111 14.28 -7.42 -12.67
C LEU A 111 14.32 -7.35 -14.20
N ILE A 112 13.19 -7.05 -14.84
CA ILE A 112 13.09 -6.91 -16.30
C ILE A 112 14.00 -5.77 -16.79
N GLY A 113 13.93 -4.60 -16.14
CA GLY A 113 14.73 -3.44 -16.53
C GLY A 113 16.23 -3.66 -16.33
N GLU A 114 16.65 -4.33 -15.26
CA GLU A 114 18.06 -4.65 -14.99
C GLU A 114 18.62 -5.65 -16.01
N TYR A 115 17.87 -6.71 -16.33
CA TYR A 115 18.24 -7.64 -17.40
C TYR A 115 18.40 -6.91 -18.75
N CYS A 116 17.43 -6.09 -19.14
CA CYS A 116 17.49 -5.28 -20.36
C CYS A 116 18.74 -4.37 -20.41
N ASP A 117 19.07 -3.72 -19.31
CA ASP A 117 20.23 -2.81 -19.22
C ASP A 117 21.56 -3.57 -19.33
N GLN A 118 21.67 -4.75 -18.70
CA GLN A 118 22.86 -5.60 -18.77
C GLN A 118 23.09 -6.14 -20.19
N VAL A 119 22.05 -6.66 -20.85
CA VAL A 119 22.18 -7.13 -22.24
C VAL A 119 22.57 -5.99 -23.18
N SER A 120 21.99 -4.80 -22.99
CA SER A 120 22.32 -3.61 -23.80
C SER A 120 23.78 -3.14 -23.64
N LYS A 121 24.45 -3.55 -22.56
CA LYS A 121 25.87 -3.28 -22.29
C LYS A 121 26.80 -4.39 -22.81
N GLY A 122 26.25 -5.44 -23.43
CA GLY A 122 27.00 -6.59 -23.93
C GLY A 122 27.33 -7.64 -22.87
N GLU A 123 26.74 -7.55 -21.68
CA GLU A 123 26.83 -8.60 -20.67
C GLU A 123 25.94 -9.80 -21.07
N LYS A 124 26.23 -10.99 -20.52
CA LYS A 124 25.41 -12.20 -20.72
C LYS A 124 24.69 -12.57 -19.41
N PRO A 125 23.72 -11.77 -18.96
CA PRO A 125 22.96 -12.08 -17.76
C PRO A 125 22.01 -13.26 -18.01
N GLU A 126 21.75 -14.05 -16.98
CA GLU A 126 20.65 -15.02 -16.99
C GLU A 126 19.40 -14.36 -16.41
N TYR A 127 18.29 -14.41 -17.13
CA TYR A 127 17.00 -13.96 -16.60
C TYR A 127 16.44 -15.02 -15.66
N ASN A 128 16.71 -14.87 -14.36
CA ASN A 128 16.21 -15.79 -13.34
C ASN A 128 14.82 -15.36 -12.85
N GLN A 129 13.81 -16.17 -13.14
CA GLN A 129 12.46 -16.01 -12.63
C GLN A 129 12.37 -16.54 -11.20
N ASP A 130 12.05 -15.68 -10.24
CA ASP A 130 11.80 -16.14 -8.87
C ASP A 130 10.32 -16.57 -8.74
N LEU A 131 10.12 -17.89 -8.64
CA LEU A 131 8.81 -18.57 -8.66
C LEU A 131 7.79 -18.03 -7.64
N PHE A 132 8.25 -17.41 -6.57
CA PHE A 132 7.40 -17.07 -5.42
C PHE A 132 6.80 -15.67 -5.41
N THR A 133 7.20 -14.76 -6.33
CA THR A 133 6.93 -13.34 -6.11
C THR A 133 6.50 -12.54 -7.33
N ASP A 134 6.48 -13.17 -8.50
CA ASP A 134 6.36 -12.43 -9.75
C ASP A 134 4.98 -12.54 -10.39
N VAL A 135 4.63 -11.46 -11.08
CA VAL A 135 3.51 -11.35 -12.02
C VAL A 135 3.72 -12.41 -13.10
N ARG A 136 3.16 -13.60 -12.89
CA ARG A 136 3.51 -14.85 -13.60
C ARG A 136 3.28 -14.71 -15.09
N LEU A 137 2.25 -13.97 -15.50
CA LEU A 137 1.98 -13.72 -16.91
C LEU A 137 3.08 -12.88 -17.53
N LEU A 138 3.45 -11.79 -16.86
CA LEU A 138 4.47 -10.86 -17.35
C LEU A 138 5.82 -11.56 -17.44
N THR A 139 6.26 -12.23 -16.38
CA THR A 139 7.55 -12.91 -16.36
C THR A 139 7.61 -14.04 -17.38
N SER A 140 6.59 -14.90 -17.45
CA SER A 140 6.53 -15.98 -18.46
C SER A 140 6.52 -15.44 -19.90
N PHE A 141 6.00 -14.23 -20.12
CA PHE A 141 6.06 -13.57 -21.41
C PHE A 141 7.42 -12.93 -21.67
N CYS A 142 8.04 -12.33 -20.66
CA CYS A 142 9.40 -11.79 -20.75
C CYS A 142 10.41 -12.89 -21.07
N ASP A 143 10.35 -14.07 -20.45
CA ASP A 143 11.21 -15.22 -20.83
C ASP A 143 11.07 -15.58 -22.29
N TYR A 144 9.82 -15.72 -22.73
CA TYR A 144 9.51 -16.06 -24.10
C TYR A 144 10.08 -15.01 -25.07
N PHE A 145 9.89 -13.73 -24.73
CA PHE A 145 10.39 -12.60 -25.49
C PHE A 145 11.93 -12.57 -25.53
N PHE A 146 12.59 -12.68 -24.38
CA PHE A 146 14.05 -12.60 -24.27
C PHE A 146 14.75 -13.76 -24.96
N ASN A 147 14.27 -14.99 -24.80
CA ASN A 147 14.80 -16.15 -25.53
C ASN A 147 14.71 -15.94 -27.05
N TYR A 148 13.64 -15.30 -27.52
CA TYR A 148 13.47 -15.02 -28.94
C TYR A 148 14.42 -13.90 -29.42
N MET A 149 14.57 -12.83 -28.64
CA MET A 149 15.51 -11.75 -28.94
C MET A 149 16.97 -12.23 -28.93
N GLU A 150 17.34 -13.11 -28.00
CA GLU A 150 18.69 -13.69 -27.97
C GLU A 150 18.99 -14.51 -29.22
N ASN A 151 18.04 -15.31 -29.70
CA ASN A 151 18.20 -16.06 -30.94
C ASN A 151 18.30 -15.12 -32.15
N ALA A 152 17.52 -14.05 -32.18
CA ALA A 152 17.58 -13.04 -33.24
C ALA A 152 18.92 -12.29 -33.25
N LEU A 153 19.46 -11.95 -32.07
CA LEU A 153 20.79 -11.37 -31.92
C LEU A 153 21.91 -12.32 -32.37
N LYS A 154 21.82 -13.61 -32.03
CA LYS A 154 22.81 -14.63 -32.46
C LYS A 154 22.81 -14.82 -33.98
N ASN A 155 21.63 -14.76 -34.60
CA ASN A 155 21.46 -14.95 -36.04
C ASN A 155 21.54 -13.65 -36.85
N SER A 156 21.75 -12.50 -36.18
CA SER A 156 21.69 -11.14 -36.74
C SER A 156 20.44 -10.84 -37.59
N SER A 157 19.39 -11.64 -37.46
CA SER A 157 18.18 -11.55 -38.26
C SER A 157 16.93 -11.81 -37.42
N PHE A 158 15.90 -11.04 -37.69
CA PHE A 158 14.60 -11.17 -37.04
C PHE A 158 13.50 -11.33 -38.08
N THR A 159 12.64 -12.32 -37.86
CA THR A 159 11.42 -12.53 -38.63
C THR A 159 10.22 -12.29 -37.71
N PRO A 160 9.30 -11.37 -38.06
CA PRO A 160 8.05 -11.21 -37.33
C PRO A 160 7.32 -12.55 -37.22
N MET A 161 6.75 -12.82 -36.05
CA MET A 161 6.08 -14.09 -35.80
C MET A 161 4.70 -13.92 -35.20
N ASP A 162 3.84 -14.90 -35.48
CA ASP A 162 2.60 -15.04 -34.76
C ASP A 162 2.84 -15.49 -33.33
N ILE A 163 2.24 -14.75 -32.41
CA ILE A 163 2.42 -14.95 -30.98
C ILE A 163 1.60 -16.15 -30.54
N LEU A 164 2.11 -16.94 -29.58
CA LEU A 164 1.39 -18.09 -29.01
C LEU A 164 -0.06 -17.74 -28.65
N LYS A 165 -1.01 -18.62 -29.02
CA LYS A 165 -2.46 -18.43 -28.81
C LYS A 165 -2.83 -18.02 -27.37
N LYS A 166 -2.06 -18.47 -26.36
CA LYS A 166 -2.24 -18.09 -24.95
C LYS A 166 -2.09 -16.58 -24.68
N TYR A 167 -1.22 -15.89 -25.40
CA TYR A 167 -0.94 -14.46 -25.22
C TYR A 167 -1.73 -13.56 -26.19
N GLN A 168 -2.33 -14.15 -27.23
CA GLN A 168 -3.15 -13.40 -28.19
C GLN A 168 -4.44 -12.87 -27.57
N LYS A 169 -5.07 -13.65 -26.67
CA LYS A 169 -6.37 -13.33 -26.04
C LYS A 169 -6.32 -12.21 -24.99
N ILE A 170 -5.12 -11.67 -24.70
CA ILE A 170 -4.91 -10.73 -23.61
C ILE A 170 -4.99 -9.30 -24.15
N HIS A 171 -6.15 -8.66 -23.97
CA HIS A 171 -6.40 -7.30 -24.48
C HIS A 171 -6.46 -6.23 -23.40
N ALA A 172 -6.42 -6.63 -22.13
CA ALA A 172 -6.51 -5.74 -20.97
C ALA A 172 -5.61 -6.26 -19.83
N PRO A 173 -5.33 -5.42 -18.81
CA PRO A 173 -4.66 -5.84 -17.59
C PRO A 173 -5.31 -7.08 -16.98
N VAL A 174 -4.51 -8.14 -16.81
CA VAL A 174 -5.00 -9.41 -16.24
C VAL A 174 -4.87 -9.34 -14.72
N PHE A 175 -5.90 -9.81 -14.03
CA PHE A 175 -5.87 -9.95 -12.58
C PHE A 175 -5.04 -11.17 -12.17
N GLU A 176 -3.91 -10.91 -11.52
CA GLU A 176 -2.96 -11.93 -11.08
C GLU A 176 -3.33 -12.46 -9.69
N LYS A 177 -4.18 -13.49 -9.64
CA LYS A 177 -4.78 -14.00 -8.39
C LYS A 177 -3.74 -14.37 -7.32
N LEU A 178 -2.69 -15.12 -7.68
CA LEU A 178 -1.69 -15.58 -6.70
C LEU A 178 -0.93 -14.40 -6.11
N PHE A 179 -0.46 -13.50 -6.97
CA PHE A 179 0.22 -12.28 -6.55
C PHE A 179 -0.67 -11.44 -5.62
N PHE A 180 -1.95 -11.25 -6.01
CA PHE A 180 -2.93 -10.54 -5.19
C PHE A 180 -3.10 -11.17 -3.81
N ILE A 181 -3.32 -12.48 -3.74
CA ILE A 181 -3.57 -13.20 -2.50
C ILE A 181 -2.39 -13.05 -1.53
N GLN A 182 -1.14 -13.10 -2.01
CA GLN A 182 0.03 -13.00 -1.15
C GLN A 182 0.09 -11.68 -0.38
N PHE A 183 0.05 -10.54 -1.08
CA PHE A 183 0.11 -9.25 -0.39
C PHE A 183 -1.21 -8.93 0.32
N PHE A 184 -2.36 -9.41 -0.19
CA PHE A 184 -3.64 -9.27 0.48
C PHE A 184 -3.63 -9.94 1.85
N LEU A 185 -3.15 -11.18 1.95
CA LEU A 185 -3.04 -11.90 3.23
C LEU A 185 -2.08 -11.21 4.20
N LEU A 186 -0.98 -10.66 3.69
CA LEU A 186 0.00 -9.91 4.48
C LEU A 186 -0.60 -8.62 5.05
N ILE A 187 -1.29 -7.83 4.24
CA ILE A 187 -1.99 -6.61 4.69
C ILE A 187 -3.15 -6.98 5.62
N LEU A 188 -3.92 -8.03 5.30
CA LEU A 188 -5.04 -8.49 6.10
C LEU A 188 -4.57 -8.90 7.50
N GLY A 189 -3.54 -9.75 7.61
CA GLY A 189 -3.01 -10.20 8.89
C GLY A 189 -2.52 -9.04 9.76
N ALA A 190 -1.77 -8.11 9.18
CA ALA A 190 -1.33 -6.92 9.89
C ALA A 190 -2.50 -6.01 10.29
N SER A 191 -3.49 -5.83 9.41
CA SER A 191 -4.67 -5.02 9.69
C SER A 191 -5.53 -5.61 10.81
N VAL A 192 -5.69 -6.94 10.86
CA VAL A 192 -6.42 -7.61 11.95
C VAL A 192 -5.70 -7.39 13.29
N ALA A 193 -4.37 -7.55 13.33
CA ALA A 193 -3.60 -7.31 14.55
C ALA A 193 -3.72 -5.86 15.05
N VAL A 194 -3.57 -4.87 14.16
CA VAL A 194 -3.75 -3.45 14.51
C VAL A 194 -5.20 -3.15 14.89
N GLY A 195 -6.16 -3.73 14.18
CA GLY A 195 -7.58 -3.56 14.44
C GLY A 195 -8.00 -4.09 15.80
N VAL A 196 -7.46 -5.23 16.24
CA VAL A 196 -7.67 -5.75 17.61
C VAL A 196 -7.12 -4.77 18.65
N GLY A 197 -5.95 -4.20 18.41
CA GLY A 197 -5.38 -3.18 19.30
C GLY A 197 -6.25 -1.92 19.39
N ILE A 198 -6.75 -1.42 18.25
CA ILE A 198 -7.67 -0.27 18.20
C ILE A 198 -8.97 -0.59 18.95
N TYR A 199 -9.55 -1.76 18.72
CA TYR A 199 -10.77 -2.22 19.40
C TYR A 199 -10.58 -2.27 20.91
N TYR A 200 -9.51 -2.93 21.37
CA TYR A 200 -9.21 -3.07 22.80
C TYR A 200 -9.05 -1.70 23.46
N LEU A 201 -8.20 -0.83 22.90
CA LEU A 201 -7.96 0.51 23.43
C LEU A 201 -9.27 1.32 23.51
N THR A 202 -10.09 1.25 22.48
CA THR A 202 -11.35 2.00 22.40
C THR A 202 -12.38 1.53 23.43
N VAL A 203 -12.52 0.20 23.58
CA VAL A 203 -13.44 -0.39 24.56
C VAL A 203 -12.96 -0.16 25.98
N GLU A 204 -11.65 -0.26 26.24
CA GLU A 204 -11.06 0.02 27.56
C GLU A 204 -11.33 1.46 28.00
N VAL A 205 -11.02 2.44 27.15
CA VAL A 205 -11.32 3.87 27.42
C VAL A 205 -12.80 4.10 27.71
N TYR A 206 -13.69 3.44 26.96
CA TYR A 206 -15.12 3.55 27.19
C TYR A 206 -15.56 2.93 28.51
N MET A 207 -15.06 1.74 28.86
CA MET A 207 -15.44 1.06 30.11
C MET A 207 -14.97 1.85 31.34
N ASP A 208 -13.83 2.52 31.25
CA ASP A 208 -13.35 3.43 32.30
C ASP A 208 -14.26 4.67 32.42
N LEU A 209 -14.68 5.24 31.29
CA LEU A 209 -15.64 6.35 31.25
C LEU A 209 -16.94 5.97 31.99
N ILE A 210 -17.48 4.80 31.70
CA ILE A 210 -18.69 4.30 32.35
C ILE A 210 -18.47 4.02 33.83
N THR A 211 -17.32 3.48 34.20
CA THR A 211 -17.01 3.19 35.61
C THR A 211 -16.96 4.48 36.44
N LEU A 212 -16.29 5.51 35.95
CA LEU A 212 -16.28 6.84 36.57
C LEU A 212 -17.69 7.43 36.66
N SER A 213 -18.48 7.24 35.60
CA SER A 213 -19.85 7.74 35.53
C SER A 213 -20.77 7.06 36.55
N ILE A 214 -20.68 5.74 36.72
CA ILE A 214 -21.45 4.97 37.70
C ILE A 214 -21.07 5.35 39.14
N GLN A 215 -19.77 5.53 39.41
CA GLN A 215 -19.29 5.95 40.73
C GLN A 215 -19.86 7.32 41.13
N ALA A 216 -20.01 8.25 40.18
CA ALA A 216 -20.61 9.55 40.42
C ALA A 216 -22.11 9.47 40.76
N LEU A 217 -22.84 8.50 40.20
CA LEU A 217 -24.29 8.34 40.36
C LEU A 217 -24.74 7.65 41.65
N LYS A 218 -23.81 7.17 42.50
CA LYS A 218 -24.13 6.44 43.75
C LYS A 218 -25.20 5.34 43.58
N SER A 219 -25.20 4.67 42.43
CA SER A 219 -26.08 3.53 42.10
C SER A 219 -27.58 3.84 41.95
N GLU A 220 -27.95 5.00 41.40
CA GLU A 220 -29.34 5.25 41.00
C GLU A 220 -29.78 4.31 39.84
N PRO A 221 -30.94 3.62 39.93
CA PRO A 221 -31.36 2.60 38.96
C PRO A 221 -31.56 3.16 37.55
N VAL A 222 -31.98 4.43 37.42
CA VAL A 222 -32.20 5.09 36.13
C VAL A 222 -30.88 5.32 35.39
N GLY A 223 -29.84 5.78 36.09
CA GLY A 223 -28.51 5.97 35.51
C GLY A 223 -27.87 4.65 35.07
N MET A 224 -28.06 3.57 35.84
CA MET A 224 -27.57 2.24 35.50
C MET A 224 -28.20 1.70 34.21
N TYR A 225 -29.51 1.91 34.02
CA TYR A 225 -30.18 1.54 32.78
C TYR A 225 -29.65 2.34 31.59
N PHE A 226 -29.53 3.66 31.73
CA PHE A 226 -29.02 4.54 30.68
C PHE A 226 -27.62 4.13 30.18
N PHE A 227 -26.68 3.84 31.09
CA PHE A 227 -25.33 3.44 30.69
C PHE A 227 -25.24 2.03 30.10
N SER A 228 -26.11 1.12 30.52
CA SER A 228 -26.20 -0.21 29.91
C SER A 228 -26.61 -0.11 28.44
N GLU A 229 -27.66 0.66 28.15
CA GLU A 229 -28.13 0.91 26.78
C GLU A 229 -27.08 1.66 25.95
N GLN A 230 -26.43 2.67 26.54
CA GLN A 230 -25.33 3.39 25.89
C GLN A 230 -24.17 2.45 25.52
N LYS A 231 -23.84 1.49 26.39
CA LYS A 231 -22.77 0.51 26.14
C LYS A 231 -23.08 -0.37 24.95
N GLU A 232 -24.31 -0.85 24.85
CA GLU A 232 -24.71 -1.66 23.70
C GLU A 232 -24.61 -0.87 22.40
N ILE A 233 -25.12 0.36 22.38
CA ILE A 233 -25.02 1.27 21.23
C ILE A 233 -23.56 1.52 20.86
N PHE A 234 -22.70 1.78 21.84
CA PHE A 234 -21.28 2.02 21.59
C PHE A 234 -20.60 0.79 20.97
N LEU A 235 -20.84 -0.41 21.50
CA LEU A 235 -20.28 -1.64 20.95
C LEU A 235 -20.74 -1.90 19.51
N GLN A 236 -22.00 -1.60 19.19
CA GLN A 236 -22.52 -1.68 17.83
C GLN A 236 -21.79 -0.70 16.89
N ILE A 237 -21.60 0.55 17.32
CA ILE A 237 -20.87 1.58 16.55
C ILE A 237 -19.42 1.14 16.31
N VAL A 238 -18.71 0.72 17.37
CA VAL A 238 -17.33 0.22 17.25
C VAL A 238 -17.27 -0.94 16.26
N SER A 239 -18.19 -1.91 16.34
CA SER A 239 -18.25 -3.05 15.43
C SER A 239 -18.42 -2.61 13.97
N ILE A 240 -19.32 -1.66 13.70
CA ILE A 240 -19.53 -1.09 12.36
C ILE A 240 -18.25 -0.41 11.84
N VAL A 241 -17.60 0.40 12.67
CA VAL A 241 -16.34 1.08 12.31
C VAL A 241 -15.24 0.06 12.01
N MET A 242 -15.15 -1.03 12.77
CA MET A 242 -14.19 -2.12 12.53
C MET A 242 -14.46 -2.87 11.22
N VAL A 243 -15.74 -3.05 10.84
CA VAL A 243 -16.09 -3.62 9.53
C VAL A 243 -15.67 -2.69 8.39
N ILE A 244 -15.93 -1.38 8.52
CA ILE A 244 -15.49 -0.36 7.54
C ILE A 244 -13.97 -0.36 7.42
N TYR A 245 -13.24 -0.46 8.54
CA TYR A 245 -11.78 -0.58 8.57
C TYR A 245 -11.27 -1.75 7.71
N LEU A 246 -11.89 -2.93 7.80
CA LEU A 246 -11.51 -4.09 6.98
C LEU A 246 -11.84 -3.86 5.50
N ILE A 247 -12.99 -3.28 5.19
CA ILE A 247 -13.38 -2.93 3.81
C ILE A 247 -12.39 -1.95 3.18
N LEU A 248 -11.96 -0.92 3.92
CA LEU A 248 -10.96 0.04 3.44
C LEU A 248 -9.62 -0.62 3.15
N ASN A 249 -9.16 -1.56 4.00
CA ASN A 249 -7.94 -2.33 3.73
C ASN A 249 -8.07 -3.22 2.49
N PHE A 250 -9.25 -3.80 2.25
CA PHE A 250 -9.53 -4.53 1.01
C PHE A 250 -9.42 -3.62 -0.23
N PHE A 251 -10.04 -2.44 -0.19
CA PHE A 251 -9.90 -1.46 -1.28
C PHE A 251 -8.46 -0.98 -1.48
N LEU A 252 -7.69 -0.84 -0.41
CA LEU A 252 -6.26 -0.52 -0.50
C LEU A 252 -5.49 -1.62 -1.24
N CYS A 253 -5.80 -2.89 -0.98
CA CYS A 253 -5.20 -4.00 -1.70
C CYS A 253 -5.56 -3.98 -3.19
N MET A 254 -6.82 -3.69 -3.52
CA MET A 254 -7.25 -3.51 -4.91
C MET A 254 -6.50 -2.35 -5.59
N HIS A 255 -6.31 -1.24 -4.88
CA HIS A 255 -5.53 -0.10 -5.36
C HIS A 255 -4.05 -0.48 -5.60
N PHE A 256 -3.42 -1.27 -4.74
CA PHE A 256 -2.05 -1.74 -4.99
C PHE A 256 -1.96 -2.70 -6.19
N HIS A 257 -2.98 -3.52 -6.42
CA HIS A 257 -3.04 -4.36 -7.61
C HIS A 257 -3.11 -3.53 -8.91
N THR A 258 -3.90 -2.44 -8.94
CA THR A 258 -4.02 -1.61 -10.14
C THR A 258 -2.70 -0.89 -10.47
N LEU A 259 -1.89 -0.57 -9.46
CA LEU A 259 -0.54 0.00 -9.65
C LEU A 259 0.42 -0.97 -10.37
N ILE A 260 0.21 -2.28 -10.30
CA ILE A 260 1.06 -3.26 -10.99
C ILE A 260 0.47 -3.67 -12.34
N SER A 261 -0.81 -4.04 -12.33
CA SER A 261 -1.45 -4.67 -13.50
C SER A 261 -1.47 -3.75 -14.73
N GLY A 262 -1.68 -2.44 -14.55
CA GLY A 262 -1.63 -1.47 -15.64
C GLY A 262 -0.25 -1.40 -16.31
N PRO A 263 0.82 -1.07 -15.57
CA PRO A 263 2.18 -1.04 -16.10
C PRO A 263 2.66 -2.40 -16.64
N ALA A 264 2.31 -3.51 -15.98
CA ALA A 264 2.64 -4.85 -16.46
C ALA A 264 2.03 -5.11 -17.85
N PHE A 265 0.77 -4.71 -18.04
CA PHE A 265 0.13 -4.80 -19.35
C PHE A 265 0.77 -3.88 -20.40
N ALA A 266 1.24 -2.69 -20.02
CA ALA A 266 1.95 -1.79 -20.93
C ALA A 266 3.28 -2.41 -21.43
N VAL A 267 4.06 -3.03 -20.54
CA VAL A 267 5.28 -3.77 -20.90
C VAL A 267 4.94 -4.94 -21.81
N PHE A 268 3.99 -5.78 -21.39
CA PHE A 268 3.52 -6.94 -22.16
C PHE A 268 3.06 -6.56 -23.56
N SER A 269 2.15 -5.59 -23.68
CA SER A 269 1.58 -5.16 -24.96
C SER A 269 2.62 -4.58 -25.91
N THR A 270 3.62 -3.86 -25.40
CA THR A 270 4.71 -3.31 -26.20
C THR A 270 5.64 -4.39 -26.72
N MET A 271 6.13 -5.28 -25.86
CA MET A 271 6.96 -6.43 -26.26
C MET A 271 6.20 -7.33 -27.26
N ARG A 272 4.89 -7.49 -27.06
CA ARG A 272 4.00 -8.19 -27.97
C ARG A 272 3.91 -7.51 -29.34
N ALA A 273 3.74 -6.19 -29.39
CA ALA A 273 3.72 -5.44 -30.66
C ALA A 273 5.08 -5.54 -31.38
N PHE A 274 6.17 -5.47 -30.62
CA PHE A 274 7.53 -5.62 -31.14
C PHE A 274 7.73 -6.99 -31.82
N LEU A 275 7.28 -8.09 -31.21
CA LEU A 275 7.35 -9.43 -31.82
C LEU A 275 6.55 -9.57 -33.12
N LYS A 276 5.47 -8.80 -33.27
CA LYS A 276 4.65 -8.76 -34.50
C LYS A 276 5.27 -7.88 -35.60
N GLY A 277 6.45 -7.32 -35.37
CA GLY A 277 7.15 -6.48 -36.34
C GLY A 277 6.90 -4.98 -36.19
N ASN A 278 6.22 -4.53 -35.14
CA ASN A 278 6.12 -3.10 -34.83
C ASN A 278 7.30 -2.66 -33.96
N PHE A 279 8.47 -2.48 -34.59
CA PHE A 279 9.73 -2.16 -33.91
C PHE A 279 9.80 -0.75 -33.35
N ASP A 280 8.93 0.16 -33.80
CA ASP A 280 8.87 1.53 -33.28
C ASP A 280 8.05 1.65 -31.99
N SER A 281 7.43 0.55 -31.55
CA SER A 281 6.65 0.51 -30.30
C SER A 281 7.54 0.76 -29.08
N ARG A 282 7.16 1.73 -28.24
CA ARG A 282 7.83 2.04 -26.99
C ARG A 282 6.85 2.02 -25.82
N ILE A 283 7.36 1.67 -24.66
CA ILE A 283 6.56 1.61 -23.45
C ILE A 283 6.37 3.05 -22.96
N HIS A 284 5.12 3.50 -22.96
CA HIS A 284 4.70 4.77 -22.36
C HIS A 284 3.82 4.47 -21.16
N VAL A 285 4.26 4.85 -19.96
CA VAL A 285 3.44 4.67 -18.75
C VAL A 285 3.03 6.01 -18.19
N ILE A 286 1.75 6.33 -18.38
CA ILE A 286 1.10 7.51 -17.81
C ILE A 286 0.72 7.15 -16.36
N GLY A 287 1.03 8.03 -15.41
CA GLY A 287 0.64 7.85 -14.00
C GLY A 287 1.55 6.95 -13.15
N SER A 288 2.57 6.30 -13.72
CA SER A 288 3.52 5.45 -12.96
C SER A 288 4.96 5.94 -13.03
N ARG A 289 5.18 7.18 -12.57
CA ARG A 289 6.52 7.81 -12.55
C ARG A 289 7.55 6.98 -11.79
N TYR A 290 7.13 6.25 -10.77
CA TYR A 290 7.98 5.37 -9.96
C TYR A 290 8.60 4.18 -10.73
N LEU A 291 8.11 3.88 -11.94
CA LEU A 291 8.68 2.85 -12.82
C LEU A 291 9.56 3.42 -13.94
N ARG A 292 9.69 4.75 -14.03
CA ARG A 292 10.27 5.44 -15.18
C ARG A 292 11.67 4.95 -15.52
N ASP A 293 12.54 4.81 -14.52
CA ASP A 293 13.92 4.37 -14.72
C ASP A 293 13.99 2.96 -15.32
N TYR A 294 13.13 2.05 -14.86
CA TYR A 294 13.06 0.68 -15.36
C TYR A 294 12.50 0.63 -16.78
N ILE A 295 11.45 1.41 -17.06
CA ILE A 295 10.87 1.52 -18.40
C ILE A 295 11.88 2.08 -19.41
N ILE A 296 12.66 3.08 -19.02
CA ILE A 296 13.73 3.64 -19.86
C ILE A 296 14.75 2.56 -20.23
N LYS A 297 15.16 1.70 -19.29
CA LYS A 297 16.07 0.58 -19.55
C LYS A 297 15.48 -0.40 -20.56
N ILE A 298 14.20 -0.74 -20.43
CA ILE A 298 13.51 -1.64 -21.37
C ILE A 298 13.45 -1.01 -22.77
N ASN A 299 13.08 0.28 -22.87
CA ASN A 299 13.03 0.96 -24.16
C ASN A 299 14.41 1.04 -24.84
N LYS A 300 15.48 1.30 -24.07
CA LYS A 300 16.87 1.27 -24.58
C LYS A 300 17.26 -0.11 -25.10
N TYR A 301 16.80 -1.17 -24.45
CA TYR A 301 17.00 -2.53 -24.93
C TYR A 301 16.29 -2.78 -26.26
N LEU A 302 15.04 -2.33 -26.42
CA LEU A 302 14.34 -2.41 -27.70
C LEU A 302 15.07 -1.64 -28.81
N ASP A 303 15.58 -0.44 -28.51
CA ASP A 303 16.42 0.34 -29.43
C ASP A 303 17.71 -0.42 -29.79
N TYR A 304 18.33 -1.08 -28.82
CA TYR A 304 19.52 -1.90 -29.02
C TYR A 304 19.22 -3.08 -29.97
N ILE A 305 18.13 -3.82 -29.76
CA ILE A 305 17.72 -4.90 -30.66
C ILE A 305 17.49 -4.38 -32.08
N GLN A 306 16.73 -3.29 -32.23
CA GLN A 306 16.39 -2.70 -33.53
C GLN A 306 17.63 -2.27 -34.33
N LYS A 307 18.71 -1.86 -33.66
CA LYS A 307 19.97 -1.45 -34.30
C LYS A 307 20.88 -2.61 -34.69
N ASN A 308 20.81 -3.73 -33.96
CA ASN A 308 21.78 -4.83 -34.08
C ASN A 308 21.22 -6.05 -34.83
N VAL A 309 19.96 -5.99 -35.29
CA VAL A 309 19.32 -7.13 -35.95
C VAL A 309 18.69 -6.68 -37.27
N GLU A 310 18.98 -7.39 -38.35
CA GLU A 310 18.35 -7.14 -39.66
C GLU A 310 16.89 -7.61 -39.64
N ILE A 311 15.98 -6.70 -40.01
CA ILE A 311 14.55 -6.94 -39.96
C ILE A 311 14.07 -7.43 -41.32
N HIS A 312 13.77 -8.72 -41.42
CA HIS A 312 13.10 -9.26 -42.60
C HIS A 312 11.59 -9.02 -42.47
N LYS A 313 11.07 -8.05 -43.23
CA LYS A 313 9.63 -7.88 -43.34
C LYS A 313 9.04 -9.15 -43.97
N CYS A 314 8.11 -9.81 -43.28
CA CYS A 314 7.23 -10.77 -43.93
C CYS A 314 6.55 -10.04 -45.09
N LYS A 315 6.73 -10.55 -46.32
CA LYS A 315 5.89 -10.16 -47.45
C LYS A 315 4.47 -10.56 -47.07
N GLU A 316 3.58 -9.58 -47.00
CA GLU A 316 2.14 -9.79 -46.85
C GLU A 316 1.57 -10.65 -47.99
#